data_AF-A0A4S5CR46-F1
#
_entry.id   AF-A0A4S5CR46-F1
#
_cell.length_a   1.000
_cell.length_b   1.000
_cell.length_c   1.000
_cell.angle_alpha   90.00
_cell.angle_beta   90.00
_cell.angle_gamma   90.00
#
_symmetry.space_group_name_H-M   'P 1'
#
loop_
_entity.id
_entity.type
_entity.pdbx_description
1 polymer ?
#
loop_
_entity_poly.entity_id
_entity_poly.type
_entity_poly.pdbx_seq_one_letter_code
_entity_poly.pdbx_strand_id
1 'polypeptide(L)'
;MVDGQREVFEGTPSPASAQPPHDAAETIAGGPLQEEGPGSREPLRNGLIASVALIAVVMILMCSYASAFGKVSPHDISFAVAAPQAVADQLDASPALDVRQVDDLAAARRAVEHRSVYGTLVFTGADSATLLVAGGAAHSVQT
;
A
#
# COMPACT_ATOMS: atom_id res chain seq x y z
N MET A 1 -63.09 4.86 -63.76
CA MET A 1 -62.58 3.99 -64.84
C MET A 1 -61.89 2.83 -64.14
N VAL A 2 -62.58 1.77 -63.72
CA VAL A 2 -63.39 0.78 -64.47
C VAL A 2 -62.50 -0.13 -65.33
N ASP A 3 -62.53 -1.42 -64.94
CA ASP A 3 -62.24 -2.66 -65.66
C ASP A 3 -60.83 -2.88 -66.23
N GLY A 4 -60.24 -4.08 -66.15
CA GLY A 4 -60.84 -5.37 -65.84
C GLY A 4 -59.81 -6.42 -65.43
N GLN A 5 -60.00 -6.95 -64.23
CA GLN A 5 -59.57 -8.29 -63.85
C GLN A 5 -60.83 -9.10 -63.63
N ARG A 6 -61.16 -9.95 -64.62
CA ARG A 6 -62.01 -11.13 -64.44
C ARG A 6 -61.20 -12.32 -64.96
N GLU A 7 -60.66 -13.10 -64.03
CA GLU A 7 -61.18 -14.43 -63.69
C GLU A 7 -60.73 -15.46 -64.74
N VAL A 8 -59.52 -15.99 -64.54
CA VAL A 8 -59.21 -17.38 -64.93
C VAL A 8 -59.00 -18.13 -63.62
N PHE A 9 -60.13 -18.52 -63.06
CA PHE A 9 -60.23 -19.55 -62.05
C PHE A 9 -60.13 -20.89 -62.77
N GLU A 10 -59.04 -21.63 -62.56
CA GLU A 10 -59.03 -23.10 -62.57
C GLU A 10 -57.63 -23.61 -62.19
N GLY A 11 -57.54 -24.36 -61.09
CA GLY A 11 -56.29 -25.02 -60.70
C GLY A 11 -56.17 -25.50 -59.26
N THR A 12 -57.08 -26.37 -58.81
CA THR A 12 -56.86 -27.42 -57.80
C THR A 12 -56.79 -27.03 -56.30
N PRO A 13 -57.54 -27.69 -55.40
CA PRO A 13 -57.35 -27.51 -53.95
C PRO A 13 -56.00 -28.09 -53.52
N SER A 14 -55.12 -27.22 -53.01
CA SER A 14 -53.88 -27.60 -52.34
C SER A 14 -54.22 -28.39 -51.07
N PRO A 15 -53.86 -29.68 -50.94
CA PRO A 15 -53.90 -30.32 -49.64
C PRO A 15 -52.84 -29.67 -48.76
N ALA A 16 -53.30 -29.14 -47.63
CA ALA A 16 -52.44 -28.80 -46.53
C ALA A 16 -51.59 -30.03 -46.14
N SER A 17 -50.28 -29.93 -46.38
CA SER A 17 -49.28 -30.66 -45.61
C SER A 17 -48.29 -29.62 -45.08
N ALA A 18 -48.44 -29.37 -43.78
CA ALA A 18 -47.66 -28.52 -42.92
C ALA A 18 -46.16 -28.53 -43.25
N GLN A 19 -45.63 -27.38 -43.64
CA GLN A 19 -44.20 -27.12 -43.60
C GLN A 19 -43.83 -26.90 -42.13
N PRO A 20 -42.95 -27.72 -41.52
CA PRO A 20 -42.57 -27.53 -40.13
C PRO A 20 -41.92 -26.15 -39.95
N PRO A 21 -42.16 -25.46 -38.81
CA PRO A 21 -41.54 -24.19 -38.52
C PRO A 21 -40.04 -24.43 -38.25
N HIS A 22 -39.22 -24.39 -39.31
CA HIS A 22 -37.78 -24.53 -39.19
C HIS A 22 -37.12 -23.33 -38.47
N ASP A 23 -37.86 -22.24 -38.26
CA ASP A 23 -37.40 -21.03 -37.57
C ASP A 23 -37.65 -21.05 -36.05
N ALA A 24 -38.55 -21.90 -35.56
CA ALA A 24 -38.84 -21.98 -34.12
C ALA A 24 -37.79 -22.79 -33.35
N ALA A 25 -37.13 -23.74 -34.03
CA ALA A 25 -36.05 -24.53 -33.42
C ALA A 25 -34.73 -23.73 -33.31
N GLU A 26 -34.47 -22.80 -34.24
CA GLU A 26 -33.29 -21.91 -34.17
C GLU A 26 -33.37 -20.85 -33.07
N THR A 27 -34.55 -20.59 -32.50
CA THR A 27 -34.68 -19.67 -31.35
C THR A 27 -34.42 -20.36 -30.01
N ILE A 28 -34.52 -21.70 -29.92
CA ILE A 28 -34.30 -22.46 -28.68
C ILE A 28 -32.87 -23.00 -28.60
N ALA A 29 -32.23 -23.30 -29.73
CA ALA A 29 -30.81 -23.57 -29.80
C ALA A 29 -30.07 -22.24 -29.94
N GLY A 30 -29.34 -21.83 -28.89
CA GLY A 30 -28.63 -20.55 -28.84
C GLY A 30 -28.03 -20.13 -30.17
N GLY A 31 -28.25 -18.86 -30.54
CA GLY A 31 -27.72 -18.23 -31.74
C GLY A 31 -26.22 -18.47 -31.91
N PRO A 32 -25.67 -18.21 -33.12
CA PRO A 32 -24.39 -18.74 -33.57
C PRO A 32 -23.38 -18.59 -32.45
N LEU A 33 -23.04 -19.72 -31.83
CA LEU A 33 -22.00 -19.77 -30.81
C LEU A 33 -20.78 -19.21 -31.52
N GLN A 34 -20.41 -17.97 -31.17
CA GLN A 34 -19.08 -17.46 -31.47
C GLN A 34 -18.17 -18.57 -30.95
N GLU A 35 -17.60 -19.34 -31.88
CA GLU A 35 -16.56 -20.28 -31.56
C GLU A 35 -15.46 -19.47 -30.88
N GLU A 36 -15.42 -19.52 -29.55
CA GLU A 36 -14.24 -19.18 -28.79
C GLU A 36 -13.20 -20.23 -29.17
N GLY A 37 -12.50 -19.95 -30.27
CA GLY A 37 -11.45 -20.79 -30.81
C GLY A 37 -10.37 -21.08 -29.77
N PRO A 38 -9.67 -22.20 -29.92
CA PRO A 38 -8.82 -22.78 -28.89
C PRO A 38 -7.71 -21.80 -28.44
N GLY A 39 -7.81 -21.37 -27.19
CA GLY A 39 -6.70 -20.83 -26.42
C GLY A 39 -6.06 -19.57 -26.99
N SER A 40 -6.77 -18.43 -26.91
CA SER A 40 -6.07 -17.15 -26.98
C SER A 40 -5.11 -17.04 -25.79
N ARG A 41 -3.82 -17.26 -26.03
CA ARG A 41 -2.76 -17.11 -25.02
C ARG A 41 -2.46 -15.64 -24.71
N GLU A 42 -3.00 -14.72 -25.51
CA GLU A 42 -2.88 -13.28 -25.37
C GLU A 42 -3.44 -12.77 -24.02
N PRO A 43 -4.70 -13.06 -23.62
CA PRO A 43 -5.22 -12.64 -22.32
C PRO A 43 -4.48 -13.27 -21.14
N LEU A 44 -4.06 -14.54 -21.25
CA LEU A 44 -3.27 -15.21 -20.20
C LEU A 44 -1.88 -14.59 -20.06
N ARG A 45 -1.19 -14.34 -21.18
CA ARG A 45 0.12 -13.69 -21.22
C ARG A 45 0.04 -12.27 -20.68
N ASN A 46 -0.96 -11.50 -21.10
CA ASN A 46 -1.14 -10.12 -20.64
C ASN A 46 -1.51 -10.08 -19.16
N GLY A 47 -2.33 -11.02 -18.66
CA GLY A 47 -2.62 -11.18 -17.24
C GLY A 47 -1.37 -11.52 -16.42
N LEU A 48 -0.51 -12.41 -16.93
CA LEU A 48 0.76 -12.76 -16.30
C LEU A 48 1.71 -11.54 -16.26
N ILE A 49 1.83 -10.80 -17.36
CA ILE A 49 2.64 -9.58 -17.45
C ILE A 49 2.13 -8.53 -16.46
N ALA A 50 0.81 -8.29 -16.40
CA ALA A 50 0.21 -7.34 -15.47
C ALA A 50 0.46 -7.74 -14.01
N SER A 51 0.36 -9.03 -13.69
CA SER A 51 0.62 -9.56 -12.35
C SER A 51 2.08 -9.36 -11.93
N VAL A 52 3.03 -9.69 -12.82
CA VAL A 52 4.46 -9.49 -12.56
C VAL A 52 4.80 -8.00 -12.45
N ALA A 53 4.22 -7.16 -13.30
CA ALA A 53 4.38 -5.71 -13.24
C ALA A 53 3.86 -5.15 -11.90
N LEU A 54 2.69 -5.61 -11.45
CA LEU A 54 2.13 -5.21 -10.16
C LEU A 54 3.05 -5.62 -9.00
N ILE A 55 3.54 -6.86 -8.99
CA ILE A 55 4.48 -7.35 -7.96
C ILE A 55 5.76 -6.50 -8.00
N ALA A 56 6.31 -6.21 -9.17
CA ALA A 56 7.49 -5.37 -9.32
C ALA A 56 7.27 -3.95 -8.77
N VAL A 57 6.11 -3.33 -9.05
CA VAL A 57 5.76 -2.01 -8.51
C VAL A 57 5.69 -2.03 -6.98
N VAL A 58 5.06 -3.05 -6.39
CA VAL A 58 5.00 -3.21 -4.92
C VAL A 58 6.40 -3.40 -4.33
N MET A 59 7.24 -4.21 -4.96
CA MET A 59 8.62 -4.44 -4.52
C MET A 59 9.47 -3.17 -4.60
N ILE A 60 9.29 -2.35 -5.65
CA ILE A 60 9.96 -1.05 -5.78
C ILE A 60 9.53 -0.12 -4.64
N LEU A 61 8.24 -0.08 -4.30
CA LEU A 61 7.74 0.72 -3.19
C LEU A 61 8.34 0.26 -1.85
N MET A 62 8.35 -1.05 -1.60
CA MET A 62 8.95 -1.63 -0.38
C MET A 62 10.46 -1.36 -0.31
N CYS A 63 11.17 -1.48 -1.42
CA CYS A 63 12.60 -1.18 -1.51
C CYS A 63 12.86 0.32 -1.27
N SER A 64 12.03 1.21 -1.80
CA SER A 64 12.12 2.65 -1.57
C SER A 64 11.99 2.99 -0.08
N TYR A 65 11.05 2.36 0.61
CA TYR A 65 10.93 2.52 2.07
C TYR A 65 12.13 1.91 2.82
N ALA A 66 12.55 0.70 2.46
CA ALA A 66 13.69 0.02 3.09
C ALA A 66 15.01 0.79 2.91
N SER A 67 15.19 1.48 1.77
CA SER A 67 16.39 2.28 1.50
C SER A 67 16.58 3.42 2.50
N ALA A 68 15.51 3.90 3.15
CA ALA A 68 15.61 4.93 4.19
C ALA A 68 16.33 4.43 5.46
N PHE A 69 16.51 3.12 5.62
CA PHE A 69 17.23 2.50 6.73
C PHE A 69 18.68 2.11 6.38
N GLY A 70 19.15 2.43 5.16
CA GLY A 70 20.50 2.12 4.72
C GLY A 70 21.56 2.98 5.43
N LYS A 71 22.24 2.40 6.43
CA LYS A 71 23.35 3.03 7.19
C LYS A 71 23.08 4.48 7.60
N VAL A 72 21.96 4.72 8.29
CA VAL A 72 21.82 5.95 9.07
C VAL A 72 22.68 5.79 10.31
N SER A 73 23.94 6.21 10.23
CA SER A 73 24.77 6.35 11.44
C SER A 73 24.27 7.61 12.14
N PRO A 74 23.68 7.49 13.35
CA PRO A 74 23.31 8.65 14.12
C PRO A 74 24.58 9.39 14.50
N HIS A 75 24.68 10.65 14.09
CA HIS A 75 25.72 11.57 14.51
C HIS A 75 25.04 12.75 15.19
N ASP A 76 25.72 13.35 16.17
CA ASP A 76 25.29 14.59 16.82
C ASP A 76 23.92 14.50 17.52
N ILE A 77 23.58 13.34 18.10
CA ILE A 77 22.39 13.25 18.96
C ILE A 77 22.70 13.96 20.27
N SER A 78 22.11 15.15 20.46
CA SER A 78 22.22 15.90 21.70
C SER A 78 21.64 15.12 22.89
N PHE A 79 22.50 14.80 23.85
CA PHE A 79 22.20 13.97 25.01
C PHE A 79 22.73 14.64 26.28
N ALA A 80 21.87 14.87 27.28
CA ALA A 80 22.30 15.52 28.52
C ALA A 80 22.67 14.50 29.61
N VAL A 81 23.72 14.74 30.38
CA VAL A 81 24.16 13.83 31.45
C VAL A 81 24.33 14.58 32.77
N ALA A 82 23.61 14.16 33.81
CA ALA A 82 23.85 14.52 35.20
C ALA A 82 24.43 13.31 35.92
N ALA A 83 25.73 13.09 35.74
CA ALA A 83 26.45 11.94 36.26
C ALA A 83 27.90 12.32 36.64
N PRO A 84 28.62 11.46 37.38
CA PRO A 84 30.06 11.63 37.59
C PRO A 84 30.82 11.76 36.27
N GLN A 85 31.87 12.59 36.26
CA GLN A 85 32.68 12.91 35.07
C GLN A 85 33.13 11.66 34.29
N ALA A 86 33.56 10.60 34.97
CA ALA A 86 33.98 9.35 34.31
C ALA A 86 32.87 8.70 33.45
N VAL A 87 31.60 8.88 33.81
CA VAL A 87 30.45 8.39 33.03
C VAL A 87 30.19 9.32 31.85
N ALA A 88 30.29 10.64 32.06
CA ALA A 88 30.15 11.61 30.98
C ALA A 88 31.23 11.41 29.90
N ASP A 89 32.49 11.20 30.29
CA ASP A 89 33.61 10.96 29.38
C ASP A 89 33.43 9.66 28.56
N GLN A 90 32.88 8.61 29.17
CA GLN A 90 32.57 7.37 28.44
C GLN A 90 31.47 7.57 27.40
N LEU A 91 30.47 8.40 27.68
CA LEU A 91 29.40 8.70 26.73
C LEU A 91 29.91 9.64 25.61
N ASP A 92 30.79 10.57 25.93
CA ASP A 92 31.38 11.54 24.99
C ASP A 92 32.36 10.87 24.01
N ALA A 93 32.96 9.75 24.40
CA ALA A 93 33.78 8.93 23.50
C ALA A 93 32.99 8.28 22.34
N SER A 94 31.66 8.32 22.37
CA SER A 94 30.80 7.81 21.30
C SER A 94 30.60 8.85 20.20
N PRO A 95 30.96 8.57 18.93
CA PRO A 95 30.76 9.52 17.83
C PRO A 95 29.28 9.76 17.47
N ALA A 96 28.37 9.03 18.12
CA ALA A 96 26.93 9.16 17.89
C ALA A 96 26.24 10.18 18.81
N LEU A 97 26.89 10.56 19.92
CA LEU A 97 26.29 11.38 20.96
C LEU A 97 27.03 12.70 21.09
N ASP A 98 26.28 13.79 21.17
CA ASP A 98 26.78 15.10 21.60
C ASP A 98 26.41 15.28 23.08
N VAL A 99 27.38 15.06 23.97
CA VAL A 99 27.13 14.96 25.41
C VAL A 99 27.24 16.33 26.07
N ARG A 100 26.15 16.77 26.70
CA ARG A 100 26.12 17.99 27.51
C ARG A 100 25.96 17.66 28.98
N GLN A 101 26.92 18.06 29.80
CA GLN A 101 26.76 17.98 31.25
C GLN A 101 25.70 18.95 31.76
N VAL A 102 24.90 18.46 32.71
CA VAL A 102 23.87 19.22 33.42
C VAL A 102 23.96 18.93 34.92
N ASP A 103 23.67 19.94 35.73
CA ASP A 103 23.94 19.89 37.17
C ASP A 103 22.96 19.00 37.94
N ASP A 104 21.68 18.99 37.52
CA ASP A 104 20.62 18.31 38.27
C ASP A 104 19.48 17.75 37.39
N LEU A 105 18.59 16.99 38.04
CA LEU A 105 17.43 16.38 37.41
C LEU A 105 16.45 17.42 36.83
N ALA A 106 16.34 18.60 37.45
CA ALA A 106 15.40 19.63 37.01
C ALA A 106 15.86 20.34 35.74
N ALA A 107 17.15 20.63 35.62
CA ALA A 107 17.80 21.15 34.42
C ALA A 107 17.76 20.11 33.29
N ALA A 108 18.06 18.84 33.60
CA ALA A 108 17.98 17.73 32.65
C ALA A 108 16.56 17.57 32.09
N ARG A 109 15.54 17.59 32.96
CA ARG A 109 14.14 17.49 32.55
C ARG A 109 13.72 18.67 31.67
N ARG A 110 14.07 19.90 32.05
CA ARG A 110 13.80 21.09 31.23
C ARG A 110 14.47 20.98 29.85
N ALA A 111 15.68 20.45 29.77
CA ALA A 111 16.38 20.29 28.50
C ALA A 111 15.62 19.33 27.54
N VAL A 112 15.11 18.22 28.06
CA VAL A 112 14.27 17.29 27.27
C VAL A 112 12.94 17.94 26.88
N GLU A 113 12.29 18.64 27.81
CA GLU A 113 10.98 19.28 27.58
C GLU A 113 11.04 20.40 26.55
N HIS A 114 12.09 21.22 26.58
CA HIS A 114 12.35 22.26 25.58
C HIS A 114 12.94 21.70 24.28
N ARG A 115 13.10 20.38 24.18
CA ARG A 115 13.65 19.68 23.01
C ARG A 115 15.06 20.15 22.63
N SER A 116 15.83 20.64 23.60
CA SER A 116 17.24 20.99 23.41
C SER A 116 18.16 19.78 23.48
N VAL A 117 17.68 18.67 24.07
CA VAL A 117 18.28 17.34 24.01
C VAL A 117 17.19 16.29 23.78
N TYR A 118 17.55 15.17 23.16
CA TYR A 118 16.60 14.08 22.86
C TYR A 118 16.45 13.09 24.02
N GLY A 119 17.46 13.02 24.88
CA GLY A 119 17.45 12.19 26.06
C GLY A 119 18.42 12.69 27.11
N THR A 120 18.24 12.23 28.34
CA THR A 120 19.12 12.54 29.44
C THR A 120 19.24 11.40 30.43
N LEU A 121 20.46 11.18 30.92
CA LEU A 121 20.78 10.24 31.99
C LEU A 121 21.13 11.01 33.26
N VAL A 122 20.37 10.78 34.33
CA VAL A 122 20.53 11.46 35.62
C VAL A 122 20.78 10.43 36.71
N PHE A 123 21.90 10.54 37.41
CA PHE A 123 22.19 9.71 38.57
C PHE A 123 21.54 10.33 39.81
N THR A 124 20.64 9.59 40.46
CA THR A 124 19.96 9.98 41.70
C THR A 124 20.65 9.41 42.95
N GLY A 125 21.70 8.60 42.76
CA GLY A 125 22.50 7.97 43.80
C GLY A 125 23.62 7.11 43.20
N ALA A 126 24.38 6.40 44.04
CA ALA A 126 25.49 5.56 43.58
C ALA A 126 25.04 4.37 42.69
N ASP A 127 23.85 3.82 42.96
CA ASP A 127 23.28 2.67 42.23
C ASP A 127 21.95 3.00 41.53
N SER A 128 21.52 4.27 41.53
CA SER A 128 20.25 4.67 40.91
C SER A 128 20.46 5.71 39.83
N ALA A 129 19.99 5.37 38.63
CA ALA A 129 19.99 6.25 37.47
C ALA A 129 18.60 6.30 36.85
N THR A 130 18.20 7.49 36.43
CA THR A 130 16.96 7.76 35.72
C THR A 130 17.30 8.17 34.30
N LEU A 131 16.76 7.46 33.32
CA LEU A 131 16.86 7.81 31.90
C LEU A 131 15.55 8.45 31.46
N LEU A 132 15.60 9.70 31.00
CA LEU A 132 14.47 10.40 30.40
C LEU A 132 14.72 10.51 28.90
N VAL A 133 13.72 10.16 28.09
CA VAL A 133 13.80 10.24 26.62
C VAL A 133 12.58 11.00 26.11
N ALA A 134 12.78 11.93 25.18
CA ALA A 134 11.70 12.62 24.51
C ALA A 134 10.86 11.59 23.71
N GLY A 135 9.57 11.47 24.03
CA GLY A 135 8.66 10.62 23.27
C GLY A 135 8.46 11.12 21.84
N GLY A 136 8.51 10.22 20.85
CA GLY A 136 8.21 10.54 19.45
C GLY A 136 6.71 10.59 19.11
N ALA A 137 5.85 10.11 20.03
CA ALA A 137 4.41 10.25 19.92
C ALA A 137 4.03 11.65 20.42
N ALA A 138 3.56 12.52 19.52
CA ALA A 138 3.14 13.87 19.86
C ALA A 138 2.07 13.84 20.97
N HIS A 139 2.48 14.12 22.21
CA HIS A 139 1.55 14.57 23.24
C HIS A 139 1.56 16.10 23.14
N SER A 140 0.56 16.67 22.46
CA SER A 140 0.30 18.10 22.55
C SER A 140 0.15 18.41 24.03
N VAL A 141 0.91 19.39 24.51
CA VAL A 141 0.88 19.87 25.89
C VAL A 141 -0.57 20.02 26.34
N GLN A 142 -0.97 19.23 27.34
CA GLN A 142 -2.20 19.51 28.07
C GLN A 142 -1.79 20.42 29.22
N THR A 143 -2.12 21.70 29.03
CA THR A 143 -1.95 22.77 30.02
C THR A 143 -2.84 22.55 31.23
#